data_AF-A0A660WJ43-F1
#
_entry.id   AF-A0A660WJ43-F1
#
_cell.length_a   1.000
_cell.length_b   1.000
_cell.length_c   1.000
_cell.angle_alpha   90.00
_cell.angle_beta   90.00
_cell.angle_gamma   90.00
#
_symmetry.space_group_name_H-M   'P 1'
#
loop_
_entity.id
_entity.type
_entity.pdbx_description
1 polymer ?
#
loop_
_entity_poly.entity_id
_entity_poly.type
_entity_poly.pdbx_seq_one_letter_code
_entity_poly.pdbx_strand_id
1 'polypeptide(L)'
;MRKKILVLILLFLVFSLSAESGNEGAIFLLDKAITKIYPSGKIETIVHQKIKIVGEKGKKFAELQIPYDNERQRVRILKAFTITPDGKTLKVSRKNIKVVTPAHLAEFTPLYPGIRSY
;
A
#
# COMPACT_ATOMS: atom_id res chain seq x y z
N MET A 1 3.81 53.13 10.07
CA MET A 1 3.45 51.78 10.57
C MET A 1 3.24 50.76 9.43
N ARG A 2 4.27 50.40 8.65
CA ARG A 2 4.15 49.43 7.53
C ARG A 2 5.35 48.49 7.36
N LYS A 3 6.05 48.14 8.45
CA LYS A 3 7.21 47.22 8.41
C LYS A 3 7.10 45.98 9.31
N LYS A 4 5.99 45.79 10.03
CA LYS A 4 5.82 44.65 10.96
C LYS A 4 5.04 43.44 10.38
N ILE A 5 4.42 43.58 9.21
CA ILE A 5 3.63 42.51 8.58
C ILE A 5 4.50 41.55 7.74
N LEU A 6 5.63 42.02 7.20
CA LEU A 6 6.48 41.21 6.33
C LEU A 6 7.28 40.14 7.10
N VAL A 7 7.65 40.41 8.36
CA VAL A 7 8.43 39.47 9.19
C VAL A 7 7.57 38.32 9.72
N LEU A 8 6.27 38.56 9.95
CA LEU A 8 5.35 37.53 10.46
C LEU A 8 5.03 36.47 9.38
N ILE A 9 4.97 36.88 8.11
CA ILE A 9 4.74 35.98 6.98
C ILE A 9 5.98 35.11 6.71
N LEU A 10 7.18 35.68 6.89
CA LEU A 10 8.44 34.93 6.72
C LEU A 10 8.62 33.88 7.83
N LEU A 11 8.19 34.16 9.06
CA LEU A 11 8.25 33.21 10.17
C LEU A 11 7.23 32.05 10.01
N PHE A 12 6.07 32.33 9.42
CA PHE A 12 5.06 31.30 9.14
C PHE A 12 5.47 30.36 7.98
N LEU A 13 6.24 30.88 7.01
CA LEU A 13 6.73 30.09 5.88
C LEU A 13 7.79 29.06 6.28
N VAL A 14 8.61 29.37 7.29
CA VAL A 14 9.62 28.44 7.82
C VAL A 14 8.98 27.32 8.65
N PHE A 15 7.86 27.58 9.33
CA PHE A 15 7.18 26.58 10.16
C PHE A 15 6.45 25.50 9.33
N SER A 16 6.10 25.81 8.08
CA SER A 16 5.43 24.86 7.18
C SER A 16 6.39 23.90 6.47
N LEU A 17 7.71 24.11 6.58
CA LEU A 17 8.72 23.28 5.89
C LEU A 17 9.27 22.14 6.76
N SER A 18 8.71 21.92 7.95
CA SER A 18 8.85 20.66 8.66
C SER A 18 7.64 19.80 8.33
N ALA A 19 7.47 19.45 7.06
CA ALA A 19 6.70 18.27 6.71
C ALA A 19 7.47 17.09 7.29
N GLU A 20 7.17 16.74 8.54
CA GLU A 20 7.64 15.52 9.16
C GLU A 20 7.03 14.38 8.36
N SER A 21 7.72 14.00 7.28
CA SER A 21 7.54 12.71 6.64
C SER A 21 7.94 11.71 7.70
N GLY A 22 6.98 11.33 8.55
CA GLY A 22 7.19 10.38 9.62
C GLY A 22 8.02 9.23 9.08
N ASN A 23 9.09 8.88 9.80
CA ASN A 23 9.97 7.80 9.40
C ASN A 23 9.22 6.46 9.55
N GLU A 24 8.34 6.19 8.60
CA GLU A 24 7.57 4.97 8.41
C GLU A 24 8.48 3.79 8.02
N GLY A 25 9.77 4.05 7.83
CA GLY A 25 10.78 3.06 7.43
C GLY A 25 10.61 2.56 6.00
N ALA A 26 9.79 3.22 5.18
CA ALA A 26 9.55 2.87 3.78
C ALA A 26 9.34 4.11 2.90
N ILE A 27 9.72 3.97 1.62
CA ILE A 27 9.51 4.97 0.57
C ILE A 27 8.72 4.31 -0.56
N PHE A 28 7.54 4.83 -0.86
CA PHE A 28 6.73 4.39 -1.99
C PHE A 28 7.26 5.05 -3.27
N LEU A 29 7.98 4.27 -4.08
CA LEU A 29 8.55 4.71 -5.35
C LEU A 29 7.51 4.71 -6.48
N LEU A 30 6.50 3.85 -6.35
CA LEU A 30 5.35 3.78 -7.23
C LEU A 30 4.17 3.22 -6.44
N ASP A 31 3.03 3.88 -6.54
CA ASP A 31 1.74 3.32 -6.16
C ASP A 31 0.73 3.71 -7.23
N LYS A 32 0.28 2.73 -8.00
CA LYS A 32 -0.60 2.95 -9.16
C LYS A 32 -1.67 1.88 -9.21
N ALA A 33 -2.93 2.31 -9.26
CA ALA A 33 -4.08 1.48 -9.58
C ALA A 33 -4.70 1.93 -10.90
N ILE A 34 -5.05 0.97 -11.75
CA ILE A 34 -5.83 1.20 -12.98
C ILE A 34 -7.06 0.32 -12.92
N THR A 35 -8.23 0.94 -12.92
CA THR A 35 -9.52 0.23 -12.92
C THR A 35 -10.20 0.37 -14.28
N LYS A 36 -10.63 -0.75 -14.84
CA LYS A 36 -11.45 -0.82 -16.05
C LYS A 36 -12.83 -1.31 -15.69
N ILE A 37 -13.84 -0.59 -16.15
CA ILE A 37 -15.25 -0.92 -15.96
C ILE A 37 -15.82 -1.23 -17.34
N TYR A 38 -16.46 -2.39 -17.48
CA TYR A 38 -17.05 -2.85 -18.73
C TYR A 38 -18.58 -2.68 -18.70
N PRO A 39 -19.26 -2.50 -19.85
CA PRO A 39 -20.72 -2.37 -19.90
C PRO A 39 -21.49 -3.54 -19.26
N SER A 40 -20.88 -4.73 -19.20
CA SER A 40 -21.43 -5.90 -18.53
C SER A 40 -21.44 -5.81 -16.99
N GLY A 41 -20.92 -4.72 -16.42
CA GLY A 41 -20.71 -4.57 -14.97
C GLY A 41 -19.45 -5.26 -14.46
N LYS A 42 -18.67 -5.92 -15.33
CA LYS A 42 -17.37 -6.49 -14.95
C LYS A 42 -16.40 -5.36 -14.59
N ILE A 43 -15.61 -5.56 -13.53
CA ILE A 43 -14.58 -4.63 -13.08
C ILE A 43 -13.24 -5.36 -13.05
N GLU A 44 -12.20 -4.75 -13.61
CA GLU A 44 -10.82 -5.23 -13.53
C GLU A 44 -9.92 -4.14 -12.96
N THR A 45 -9.27 -4.41 -11.83
CA THR A 45 -8.30 -3.50 -11.21
C THR A 45 -6.90 -4.10 -11.29
N ILE A 46 -5.95 -3.33 -11.83
CA ILE A 46 -4.52 -3.67 -11.87
C ILE A 46 -3.78 -2.72 -10.93
N VAL A 47 -3.12 -3.28 -9.92
CA VAL A 47 -2.29 -2.54 -8.96
C VAL A 47 -0.81 -2.82 -9.26
N HIS A 48 0.00 -1.76 -9.29
CA HIS A 48 1.45 -1.82 -9.43
C HIS A 48 2.10 -0.94 -8.35
N GLN A 49 2.75 -1.61 -7.41
CA GLN A 49 3.44 -0.97 -6.30
C GLN A 49 4.94 -1.27 -6.32
N LYS A 50 5.75 -0.27 -5.95
CA LYS A 50 7.19 -0.40 -5.69
C LYS A 50 7.49 0.32 -4.39
N ILE A 51 7.94 -0.44 -3.39
CA ILE A 51 8.20 0.07 -2.05
C ILE A 51 9.67 -0.20 -1.72
N LYS A 52 10.42 0.83 -1.36
CA LYS A 52 11.77 0.72 -0.83
C LYS A 52 11.71 0.71 0.69
N ILE A 53 12.05 -0.40 1.32
CA ILE A 53 12.17 -0.50 2.77
C ILE A 53 13.53 0.08 3.18
N VAL A 54 13.52 1.10 4.04
CA VAL A 54 14.72 1.83 4.51
C VAL A 54 15.01 1.66 6.00
N GLY A 55 14.08 1.07 6.76
CA GLY A 55 14.27 0.79 8.19
C GLY A 55 13.31 -0.26 8.73
N GLU A 56 13.52 -0.66 9.98
CA GLU A 56 12.78 -1.73 10.65
C GLU A 56 11.26 -1.51 10.66
N LYS A 57 10.81 -0.28 10.90
CA LYS A 57 9.37 0.07 10.88
C LYS A 57 8.71 -0.20 9.53
N GLY A 58 9.47 -0.14 8.45
CA GLY A 58 8.97 -0.37 7.10
C GLY A 58 8.68 -1.84 6.78
N LYS A 59 9.17 -2.78 7.60
CA LYS A 59 8.89 -4.20 7.41
C LYS A 59 7.40 -4.53 7.41
N LYS A 60 6.55 -3.70 8.04
CA LYS A 60 5.09 -3.82 7.96
C LYS A 60 4.54 -3.74 6.53
N PHE A 61 5.26 -3.09 5.61
CA PHE A 61 4.91 -3.00 4.19
C PHE A 61 5.52 -4.12 3.33
N ALA A 62 6.29 -5.05 3.93
CA ALA A 62 6.83 -6.21 3.23
C ALA A 62 5.78 -7.31 3.00
N GLU A 63 4.67 -7.25 3.73
CA GLU A 63 3.50 -8.09 3.53
C GLU A 63 2.41 -7.29 2.83
N LEU A 64 1.95 -7.79 1.67
CA LEU A 64 0.87 -7.19 0.91
C LEU A 64 -0.40 -8.00 1.16
N GLN A 65 -1.42 -7.37 1.73
CA GLN A 65 -2.74 -7.97 1.94
C GLN A 65 -3.70 -7.46 0.88
N ILE A 66 -4.31 -8.36 0.11
CA ILE A 66 -5.29 -8.00 -0.91
C ILE A 66 -6.65 -8.60 -0.52
N PRO A 67 -7.53 -7.83 0.15
CA PRO A 67 -8.87 -8.30 0.46
C PRO A 67 -9.69 -8.44 -0.83
N TYR A 68 -10.44 -9.53 -0.91
CA TYR A 68 -11.35 -9.81 -2.01
C TYR A 68 -12.51 -10.69 -1.55
N ASP A 69 -13.64 -10.56 -2.24
CA ASP A 69 -14.77 -11.48 -2.11
C ASP A 69 -14.49 -12.70 -3.01
N ASN A 70 -14.24 -13.87 -2.41
CA ASN A 70 -13.87 -15.07 -3.14
C ASN A 70 -15.01 -15.68 -3.98
N GLU A 71 -16.26 -15.29 -3.74
CA GLU A 71 -17.42 -15.74 -4.49
C GLU A 71 -17.57 -14.95 -5.78
N ARG A 72 -17.12 -13.68 -5.78
CA ARG A 72 -17.36 -12.71 -6.86
C ARG A 72 -16.09 -12.24 -7.55
N GLN A 73 -14.94 -12.36 -6.91
CA GLN A 73 -13.67 -11.78 -7.33
C GLN A 73 -12.57 -12.85 -7.38
N ARG A 74 -11.54 -12.58 -8.20
CA ARG A 74 -10.35 -13.42 -8.29
C ARG A 74 -9.11 -12.53 -8.27
N VAL A 75 -8.15 -12.88 -7.44
CA VAL A 75 -6.84 -12.21 -7.38
C VAL A 75 -5.83 -13.01 -8.17
N ARG A 76 -5.01 -12.33 -8.97
CA ARG A 76 -3.88 -12.94 -9.70
C ARG A 76 -2.64 -12.09 -9.56
N ILE A 77 -1.57 -12.71 -9.08
CA ILE A 77 -0.25 -12.07 -9.01
C ILE A 77 0.37 -12.09 -10.42
N LEU A 78 0.49 -10.92 -11.05
CA LEU A 78 1.14 -10.78 -12.35
C LEU A 78 2.67 -10.84 -12.23
N LYS A 79 3.22 -10.16 -11.21
CA LYS A 79 4.66 -10.13 -10.90
C LYS A 79 4.87 -9.68 -9.46
N ALA A 80 5.67 -10.41 -8.70
CA ALA A 80 6.07 -10.03 -7.35
C ALA A 80 7.50 -10.53 -7.06
N PHE A 81 8.36 -9.64 -6.60
CA PHE A 81 9.75 -9.94 -6.26
C PHE A 81 10.32 -8.82 -5.38
N THR A 82 11.40 -9.14 -4.67
CA THR A 82 12.19 -8.19 -3.88
C THR A 82 13.58 -8.09 -4.50
N ILE A 83 14.12 -6.87 -4.60
CA ILE A 83 15.54 -6.66 -4.89
C ILE A 83 16.21 -6.32 -3.55
N THR A 84 17.19 -7.12 -3.14
CA THR A 84 17.96 -6.90 -1.91
C THR A 84 18.99 -5.78 -2.09
N PRO A 85 19.58 -5.24 -1.01
CA PRO A 85 20.59 -4.18 -1.10
C PRO A 85 21.82 -4.55 -1.94
N ASP A 86 22.21 -5.82 -1.97
CA ASP A 86 23.28 -6.40 -2.80
C ASP A 86 22.86 -6.66 -4.26
N GLY A 87 21.63 -6.30 -4.65
CA GLY A 87 21.13 -6.41 -6.02
C GLY A 87 20.52 -7.77 -6.38
N LYS A 88 20.49 -8.74 -5.46
CA LYS A 88 19.86 -10.05 -5.70
C LYS A 88 18.35 -9.93 -5.79
N THR A 89 17.77 -10.60 -6.79
CA THR A 89 16.31 -10.68 -6.96
C THR A 89 15.74 -11.94 -6.31
N LEU A 90 14.85 -11.76 -5.33
CA LEU A 90 14.09 -12.82 -4.67
C LEU A 90 12.67 -12.84 -5.25
N LYS A 91 12.34 -13.85 -6.05
CA LYS A 91 10.99 -14.01 -6.62
C LYS A 91 10.03 -14.58 -5.59
N VAL A 92 8.80 -14.08 -5.57
CA VAL A 92 7.72 -14.67 -4.77
C VAL A 92 7.35 -16.03 -5.35
N SER A 93 7.16 -17.01 -4.47
CA SER A 93 6.73 -18.37 -4.82
C SER A 93 5.45 -18.73 -4.05
N ARG A 94 4.77 -19.81 -4.44
CA ARG A 94 3.48 -20.20 -3.82
C ARG A 94 3.57 -20.36 -2.30
N LYS A 95 4.69 -20.83 -1.75
CA LYS A 95 4.90 -20.98 -0.29
C LYS A 95 4.94 -19.64 0.46
N ASN A 96 5.14 -18.53 -0.24
CA ASN A 96 5.16 -17.18 0.34
C ASN A 96 3.79 -16.51 0.31
N ILE A 97 2.77 -17.17 -0.25
CA ILE A 97 1.41 -16.64 -0.43
C ILE A 97 0.49 -17.43 0.49
N LYS A 98 -0.36 -16.73 1.24
CA LYS A 98 -1.34 -17.34 2.14
C LYS A 98 -2.70 -16.68 1.94
N VAL A 99 -3.71 -17.49 1.69
CA VAL A 99 -5.10 -17.00 1.63
C VAL A 99 -5.74 -17.21 3.00
N VAL A 100 -6.12 -16.13 3.66
CA VAL A 100 -6.64 -16.14 5.03
C VAL A 100 -7.94 -15.34 5.15
N THR A 101 -8.68 -15.52 6.24
CA THR A 101 -9.74 -14.57 6.61
C THR A 101 -9.09 -13.37 7.30
N PRO A 102 -9.40 -12.12 6.91
CA PRO A 102 -8.87 -10.93 7.58
C PRO A 102 -9.19 -10.94 9.08
N ALA A 103 -8.21 -10.66 9.94
CA ALA A 103 -8.37 -10.79 11.40
C ALA A 103 -9.54 -9.98 11.97
N HIS A 104 -9.73 -8.75 11.47
CA HIS A 104 -10.83 -7.88 11.90
C HIS A 104 -12.22 -8.36 11.47
N LEU A 105 -12.31 -9.36 10.59
CA LEU A 105 -13.56 -9.97 10.12
C LEU A 105 -13.78 -11.37 10.68
N ALA A 106 -12.87 -11.89 11.51
CA ALA A 106 -12.96 -13.26 12.02
C ALA A 106 -14.29 -13.50 12.76
N GLU A 107 -14.73 -12.57 13.61
CA GLU A 107 -16.00 -12.65 14.35
C GLU A 107 -17.24 -12.56 13.44
N PHE A 108 -17.11 -11.87 12.30
CA PHE A 108 -18.19 -11.68 11.33
C PHE A 108 -18.19 -12.72 10.21
N THR A 109 -17.35 -13.74 10.28
CA THR A 109 -17.28 -14.83 9.28
C THR A 109 -18.64 -15.45 8.96
N PRO A 110 -19.57 -15.67 9.91
CA PRO A 110 -20.90 -16.19 9.57
C PRO A 110 -21.72 -15.28 8.65
N LEU A 111 -21.50 -13.97 8.71
CA LEU A 111 -22.18 -12.99 7.87
C LEU A 111 -21.46 -12.77 6.54
N TYR A 112 -20.13 -12.91 6.52
CA TYR A 112 -19.29 -12.62 5.36
C TYR A 112 -18.29 -13.76 5.06
N PRO A 113 -18.75 -14.99 4.81
CA PRO A 113 -17.87 -16.16 4.67
C PRO A 113 -16.97 -16.08 3.41
N GLY A 114 -17.41 -15.32 2.40
CA GLY A 114 -16.67 -15.16 1.14
C GLY A 114 -15.48 -14.20 1.22
N ILE A 115 -15.36 -13.38 2.27
CA ILE A 115 -14.29 -12.37 2.34
C ILE A 115 -12.97 -13.02 2.76
N ARG A 116 -11.96 -12.89 1.89
CA ARG A 116 -10.62 -13.44 2.08
C ARG A 116 -9.58 -12.37 1.81
N SER A 117 -8.40 -12.50 2.40
CA SER A 117 -7.20 -11.78 1.98
C SER A 117 -6.27 -12.75 1.27
N TYR A 118 -5.80 -12.34 0.09
CA TYR A 118 -4.68 -12.97 -0.60
C TYR A 118 -3.34 -12.51 -0.03
#